data_AF-A0A2W7QRL8-F1
#
_entry.id   AF-A0A2W7QRL8-F1
#
_cell.length_a   1.000
_cell.length_b   1.000
_cell.length_c   1.000
_cell.angle_alpha   90.00
_cell.angle_beta   90.00
_cell.angle_gamma   90.00
#
_symmetry.space_group_name_H-M   'P 1'
#
loop_
_entity.id
_entity.type
_entity.pdbx_description
1 polymer ?
#
loop_
_entity_poly.entity_id
_entity_poly.type
_entity_poly.pdbx_seq_one_letter_code
_entity_poly.pdbx_strand_id
1 'polypeptide(L)'
;MAPFAAFRTQEWDEVAPSLTRYGGSRALSLSGAATEGTSSGDAMEVMESLTAELRGGHGAAWADLSYQERLAGNQAPLLYALSAMIVFLCLAALYESWTVPFAVMLSVPVGVLGRWRRRRSSGRTTTCISRSAFLPPSALPRATRS
;
A
#
# COMPACT_ATOMS: atom_id res chain seq x y z
N MET A 1 18.30 7.69 -61.69
CA MET A 1 17.88 7.51 -60.29
C MET A 1 17.63 8.89 -59.71
N ALA A 2 16.44 9.14 -59.15
CA ALA A 2 16.10 10.43 -58.58
C ALA A 2 16.29 10.41 -57.05
N PRO A 3 16.74 11.52 -56.43
CA PRO A 3 17.06 11.58 -55.00
C PRO A 3 15.82 11.54 -54.13
N PHE A 4 15.92 10.94 -52.94
CA PHE A 4 14.81 10.76 -51.99
C PHE A 4 14.13 12.07 -51.57
N ALA A 5 14.87 13.18 -51.55
CA ALA A 5 14.36 14.51 -51.24
C ALA A 5 13.35 15.03 -52.29
N ALA A 6 13.31 14.48 -53.51
CA ALA A 6 12.41 14.93 -54.57
C ALA A 6 10.93 14.58 -54.31
N PHE A 7 10.65 13.68 -53.36
CA PHE A 7 9.29 13.19 -53.06
C PHE A 7 8.96 13.14 -51.57
N ARG A 8 9.86 13.58 -50.69
CA ARG A 8 9.69 13.48 -49.23
C ARG A 8 9.92 14.81 -48.54
N THR A 9 8.91 15.29 -47.84
CA THR A 9 9.00 16.42 -46.91
C THR A 9 9.28 15.88 -45.50
N GLN A 10 10.21 16.50 -44.78
CA GLN A 10 10.53 16.12 -43.40
C GLN A 10 10.14 17.26 -42.45
N GLU A 11 9.38 16.92 -41.42
CA GLU A 11 9.00 17.80 -40.34
C GLU A 11 9.40 17.12 -39.02
N TRP A 12 9.85 17.93 -38.05
CA TRP A 12 10.20 17.45 -36.72
C TRP A 12 8.98 17.63 -35.83
N ASP A 13 8.44 16.54 -35.31
CA ASP A 13 7.31 16.54 -34.39
C ASP A 13 7.72 15.98 -33.03
N GLU A 14 7.23 16.61 -31.96
CA GLU A 14 7.58 16.24 -30.59
C GLU A 14 6.53 15.28 -30.03
N VAL A 15 6.84 13.99 -30.07
CA VAL A 15 5.93 12.92 -29.65
C VAL A 15 6.41 12.32 -28.32
N ALA A 16 5.47 11.98 -27.43
CA ALA A 16 5.80 11.30 -26.19
C ALA A 16 6.56 9.98 -26.47
N PRO A 17 7.73 9.75 -25.85
CA PRO A 17 8.56 8.57 -26.12
C PRO A 17 7.95 7.27 -25.61
N SER A 18 7.00 7.36 -24.66
CA SER A 18 6.25 6.21 -24.16
C SER A 18 4.81 6.60 -23.80
N LEU A 19 3.88 5.66 -24.04
CA LEU A 19 2.48 5.81 -23.68
C LEU A 19 2.13 4.78 -22.60
N THR A 20 2.07 5.22 -21.35
CA THR A 20 1.69 4.35 -20.22
C THR A 20 0.17 4.15 -20.19
N ARG A 21 -0.26 2.92 -19.93
CA ARG A 21 -1.67 2.56 -19.81
C ARG A 21 -1.91 1.69 -18.58
N TYR A 22 -3.03 1.92 -17.93
CA TYR A 22 -3.51 1.11 -16.81
C TYR A 22 -4.97 0.72 -17.04
N GLY A 23 -5.29 -0.57 -16.92
CA GLY A 23 -6.65 -1.06 -17.16
C GLY A 23 -7.22 -0.73 -18.54
N GLY A 24 -6.39 -0.58 -19.57
CA GLY A 24 -6.80 -0.21 -20.94
C GLY A 24 -6.95 1.30 -21.21
N SER A 25 -6.93 2.13 -20.17
CA SER A 25 -6.98 3.59 -20.27
C SER A 25 -5.59 4.23 -20.28
N ARG A 26 -5.44 5.43 -20.87
CA ARG A 26 -4.18 6.21 -20.79
C ARG A 26 -3.97 6.64 -19.33
N ALA A 27 -2.81 6.33 -18.77
CA ALA A 27 -2.51 6.59 -17.37
C ALA A 27 -1.08 7.09 -17.21
N LEU A 28 -0.82 7.89 -16.19
CA LEU A 28 0.51 8.28 -15.77
C LEU A 28 0.87 7.46 -14.53
N SER A 29 2.04 6.81 -14.52
CA SER A 29 2.55 6.14 -13.33
C SER A 29 3.20 7.16 -12.41
N LEU A 30 2.65 7.34 -11.21
CA LEU A 30 3.21 8.21 -10.19
C LEU A 30 3.67 7.35 -9.01
N SER A 31 4.86 7.62 -8.50
CA SER A 31 5.44 6.90 -7.35
C SER A 31 5.88 7.90 -6.30
N GLY A 32 5.55 7.61 -5.04
CA GLY A 32 5.86 8.44 -3.90
C GLY A 32 5.83 7.62 -2.61
N ALA A 33 6.41 8.17 -1.55
CA ALA A 33 6.40 7.57 -0.22
C ALA A 33 5.71 8.52 0.76
N ALA A 34 5.10 7.96 1.80
CA ALA A 34 4.55 8.76 2.90
C ALA A 34 5.69 9.50 3.62
N THR A 35 5.41 10.72 4.08
CA THR A 35 6.36 11.47 4.91
C THR A 35 6.53 10.81 6.28
N GLU A 36 7.65 11.09 6.94
CA GLU A 36 7.94 10.56 8.28
C GLU A 36 6.82 10.95 9.26
N GLY A 37 6.27 9.96 9.97
CA GLY A 37 5.20 10.18 10.94
C GLY A 37 3.76 10.04 10.40
N THR A 38 3.56 9.84 9.10
CA THR A 38 2.25 9.53 8.50
C THR A 38 2.08 8.05 8.17
N SER A 39 0.84 7.55 8.14
CA SER A 39 0.56 6.20 7.65
C SER A 39 0.59 6.17 6.12
N SER A 40 0.93 5.02 5.54
CA SER A 40 0.77 4.72 4.12
C SER A 40 -0.70 4.85 3.68
N GLY A 41 -1.65 4.44 4.52
CA GLY A 41 -3.08 4.63 4.25
C GLY A 41 -3.48 6.11 4.15
N ASP A 42 -2.99 6.95 5.06
CA ASP A 42 -3.25 8.39 5.05
C ASP A 42 -2.67 9.04 3.78
N ALA A 43 -1.47 8.62 3.36
CA ALA A 43 -0.86 9.10 2.12
C ALA A 43 -1.67 8.68 0.89
N MET A 44 -2.25 7.48 0.89
CA MET A 44 -3.15 7.03 -0.18
C MET A 44 -4.43 7.86 -0.25
N GLU A 45 -5.03 8.18 0.90
CA GLU A 45 -6.24 9.00 0.98
C GLU A 45 -6.02 10.43 0.47
N VAL A 46 -4.89 11.05 0.84
CA VAL A 46 -4.51 12.38 0.34
C VAL A 46 -4.28 12.38 -1.17
N MET A 47 -3.65 11.33 -1.70
CA MET A 47 -3.45 11.21 -3.15
C MET A 47 -4.78 11.03 -3.90
N GLU A 48 -5.74 10.31 -3.30
CA GLU A 48 -7.10 10.15 -3.84
C GLU A 48 -7.85 11.50 -3.83
N SER A 49 -7.71 12.31 -2.76
CA SER A 49 -8.32 13.64 -2.69
C SER A 49 -7.71 14.62 -3.71
N LEU A 50 -6.38 14.65 -3.84
CA LEU A 50 -5.70 15.50 -4.83
C LEU A 50 -6.07 15.13 -6.27
N THR A 51 -6.25 13.83 -6.55
CA THR A 51 -6.68 13.38 -7.88
C THR A 51 -8.15 13.75 -8.15
N ALA A 52 -9.00 13.75 -7.12
CA ALA A 52 -10.40 14.18 -7.24
C ALA A 52 -10.56 15.68 -7.51
N GLU A 53 -9.62 16.52 -7.05
CA GLU A 53 -9.60 17.96 -7.33
C GLU A 53 -9.20 18.31 -8.77
N LEU A 54 -8.54 17.39 -9.48
CA LEU A 54 -8.12 17.61 -10.86
C LEU A 54 -9.34 17.69 -11.80
N ARG A 55 -9.57 18.87 -12.40
CA ARG A 55 -10.59 19.03 -13.45
C ARG A 55 -10.21 18.18 -14.67
N GLY A 56 -11.03 17.20 -15.00
CA GLY A 56 -10.81 16.33 -16.17
C GLY A 56 -11.39 14.92 -16.06
N GLY A 57 -12.03 14.55 -14.95
CA GLY A 57 -12.55 13.19 -14.77
C GLY A 57 -11.45 12.14 -14.63
N HIS A 58 -10.27 12.55 -14.14
CA HIS A 58 -9.16 11.65 -13.88
C HIS A 58 -9.48 10.79 -12.64
N GLY A 59 -9.24 9.48 -12.75
CA GLY A 59 -9.38 8.54 -11.65
C GLY A 59 -8.03 8.14 -11.08
N ALA A 60 -7.97 7.91 -9.76
CA ALA A 60 -6.81 7.31 -9.12
C ALA A 60 -6.90 5.78 -9.23
N ALA A 61 -5.82 5.14 -9.66
CA ALA A 61 -5.71 3.69 -9.73
C ALA A 61 -4.46 3.22 -8.99
N TRP A 62 -4.65 2.30 -8.04
CA TRP A 62 -3.59 1.75 -7.19
C TRP A 62 -3.00 0.49 -7.83
N ALA A 63 -1.67 0.37 -7.78
CA ALA A 63 -0.93 -0.78 -8.27
C ALA A 63 -0.02 -1.38 -7.18
N ASP A 64 0.34 -2.65 -7.35
CA ASP A 64 1.38 -3.34 -6.57
C ASP A 64 1.13 -3.31 -5.05
N LEU A 65 2.12 -2.89 -4.24
CA LEU A 65 2.03 -2.79 -2.79
C LEU A 65 0.82 -1.98 -2.29
N SER A 66 0.54 -0.82 -2.89
CA SER A 66 -0.60 0.01 -2.49
C SER A 66 -1.93 -0.67 -2.78
N TYR A 67 -1.99 -1.47 -3.86
CA TYR A 67 -3.18 -2.27 -4.15
C TYR A 67 -3.37 -3.39 -3.11
N GLN A 68 -2.29 -4.09 -2.73
CA GLN A 68 -2.36 -5.12 -1.69
C GLN A 68 -2.71 -4.54 -0.32
N GLU A 69 -2.19 -3.36 0.02
CA GLU A 69 -2.51 -2.67 1.26
C GLU A 69 -4.00 -2.34 1.36
N ARG A 70 -4.60 -1.85 0.27
CA ARG A 70 -6.05 -1.60 0.20
C ARG A 70 -6.87 -2.89 0.35
N LEU A 71 -6.42 -3.99 -0.26
CA LEU A 71 -7.10 -5.28 -0.19
C LEU A 71 -6.99 -5.91 1.22
N ALA A 72 -5.79 -5.89 1.81
CA ALA A 72 -5.50 -6.49 3.10
C ALA A 72 -6.13 -5.71 4.27
N GLY A 73 -6.21 -4.38 4.15
CA GLY A 73 -6.80 -3.53 5.18
C GLY A 73 -8.23 -3.91 5.57
N ASN A 74 -9.02 -4.43 4.62
CA ASN A 74 -10.43 -4.74 4.87
C ASN A 74 -10.68 -6.12 5.52
N GLN A 75 -9.73 -7.07 5.44
CA GLN A 75 -9.96 -8.44 5.90
C GLN A 75 -9.54 -8.67 7.36
N ALA A 76 -8.56 -7.90 7.84
CA ALA A 76 -8.02 -8.08 9.18
C ALA A 76 -9.06 -8.00 10.31
N PRO A 77 -10.00 -7.02 10.34
CA PRO A 77 -10.98 -6.91 11.42
C PRO A 77 -11.91 -8.13 11.51
N LEU A 78 -12.33 -8.67 10.36
CA LEU A 78 -13.23 -9.81 10.29
C LEU A 78 -12.57 -11.09 10.82
N LEU A 79 -11.32 -11.32 10.45
CA LEU A 79 -10.52 -12.45 10.95
C LEU A 79 -10.33 -12.38 12.47
N TYR A 80 -10.04 -11.19 13.02
CA TYR A 80 -9.92 -11.00 14.46
C TYR A 80 -11.25 -11.21 15.19
N ALA A 81 -12.37 -10.72 14.64
CA ALA A 81 -13.69 -10.92 15.22
C ALA A 81 -14.08 -12.40 15.27
N LEU A 82 -13.84 -13.14 14.17
CA LEU A 82 -14.11 -14.57 14.11
C LEU A 82 -13.25 -15.35 15.12
N SER A 83 -11.95 -15.03 15.20
CA SER A 83 -11.04 -15.63 16.18
C SER A 83 -11.50 -15.37 17.61
N ALA A 84 -11.86 -14.13 17.95
CA ALA A 84 -12.35 -13.76 19.27
C ALA A 84 -13.67 -14.49 19.62
N MET A 85 -14.57 -14.64 18.65
CA MET A 85 -15.82 -15.36 18.83
C MET A 85 -15.60 -16.85 19.14
N ILE A 86 -14.69 -17.51 18.41
CA ILE A 86 -14.36 -18.92 18.67
C ILE A 86 -13.72 -19.08 20.06
N VAL A 87 -12.77 -18.21 20.43
CA VAL A 87 -12.14 -18.23 21.75
C VAL A 87 -13.17 -18.01 22.87
N PHE A 88 -14.12 -17.09 22.68
CA PHE A 88 -15.23 -16.87 23.61
C PHE A 88 -16.07 -18.13 23.80
N LEU A 89 -16.47 -18.80 22.71
CA LEU A 89 -17.28 -20.02 22.77
C LEU A 89 -16.53 -21.19 23.43
N CYS A 90 -15.23 -21.35 23.15
CA CYS A 90 -14.40 -22.37 23.80
C CYS A 90 -14.29 -22.13 25.32
N LEU A 91 -14.08 -20.89 25.76
CA LEU A 91 -14.01 -20.55 27.18
C LEU A 91 -15.37 -20.71 27.86
N ALA A 92 -16.46 -20.30 27.20
CA ALA A 92 -17.80 -20.45 27.73
C ALA A 92 -18.16 -21.92 27.98
N ALA A 93 -17.80 -22.79 27.04
CA ALA A 93 -18.01 -24.23 27.18
C ALA A 93 -17.11 -24.85 28.27
N LEU A 94 -15.84 -24.42 28.37
CA LEU A 94 -14.90 -24.96 29.37
C LEU A 94 -15.26 -24.57 30.81
N TYR A 95 -15.72 -23.34 31.02
CA TYR A 95 -16.09 -22.84 32.35
C TYR A 95 -17.57 -23.02 32.69
N GLU A 96 -18.35 -23.63 31.80
CA GLU A 96 -19.83 -23.71 31.85
C GLU A 96 -20.52 -22.37 32.17
N SER A 97 -19.87 -21.25 31.86
CA SER A 97 -20.26 -19.92 32.31
C SER A 97 -20.02 -18.88 31.22
N TRP A 98 -21.03 -18.05 31.00
CA TRP A 98 -20.99 -16.93 30.04
C TRP A 98 -20.31 -15.69 30.64
N THR A 99 -20.22 -15.60 31.97
CA THR A 99 -19.69 -14.43 32.68
C THR A 99 -18.17 -14.41 32.69
N VAL A 100 -17.52 -15.57 32.84
CA VAL A 100 -16.05 -15.69 32.90
C VAL A 100 -15.39 -15.23 31.57
N PRO A 101 -15.83 -15.68 30.39
CA PRO A 101 -15.28 -15.23 29.11
C PRO A 101 -15.45 -13.72 28.88
N PHE A 102 -16.56 -13.13 29.35
CA PHE A 102 -16.79 -11.69 29.28
C PHE A 102 -15.75 -10.89 30.09
N ALA A 103 -15.44 -11.34 31.31
CA ALA A 103 -14.40 -10.72 32.14
C ALA A 103 -13.01 -10.79 31.48
N VAL A 104 -12.69 -11.91 30.81
CA VAL A 104 -11.43 -12.06 30.06
C VAL A 104 -11.40 -11.14 28.83
N MET A 105 -12.50 -11.03 28.09
CA MET A 105 -12.56 -10.14 26.91
C MET A 105 -12.38 -8.66 27.26
N LEU A 106 -12.84 -8.22 28.45
CA LEU A 106 -12.61 -6.86 28.94
C LEU A 106 -11.11 -6.54 29.22
N SER A 107 -10.27 -7.55 29.42
CA SER A 107 -8.82 -7.34 29.59
C SER A 107 -8.09 -6.96 28.28
N VAL A 108 -8.62 -7.40 27.13
CA VAL A 108 -7.99 -7.20 25.81
C VAL A 108 -7.95 -5.71 25.42
N PRO A 109 -9.05 -4.93 25.50
CA PRO A 109 -9.02 -3.48 25.27
C PRO A 109 -8.05 -2.74 26.18
N VAL A 110 -7.92 -3.15 27.46
CA VAL A 110 -6.99 -2.53 28.41
C VAL A 110 -5.54 -2.73 27.96
N GLY A 111 -5.19 -3.95 27.51
CA GLY A 111 -3.87 -4.24 26.93
C GLY A 111 -3.59 -3.45 25.65
N VAL A 112 -4.58 -3.32 24.77
CA VAL A 112 -4.48 -2.52 23.54
C VAL A 112 -4.31 -1.04 23.84
N LEU A 113 -5.06 -0.49 24.81
CA LEU A 113 -4.93 0.90 25.25
C LEU A 113 -3.53 1.19 25.79
N GLY A 114 -2.97 0.29 26.60
CA GLY A 114 -1.61 0.42 27.12
C GLY A 114 -0.56 0.48 26.01
N ARG A 115 -0.66 -0.42 25.02
CA ARG A 115 0.21 -0.41 23.85
C ARG A 115 0.01 0.86 23.01
N TRP A 116 -1.23 1.28 22.77
CA TRP A 116 -1.54 2.48 22.00
C TRP A 116 -0.98 3.73 22.66
N ARG A 117 -1.16 3.88 23.98
CA ARG A 117 -0.62 5.00 24.76
C ARG A 117 0.91 5.06 24.68
N ARG A 118 1.57 3.91 24.81
CA ARG A 118 3.03 3.81 24.66
C ARG A 118 3.48 4.11 23.23
N ARG A 119 2.71 3.67 22.23
CA ARG A 119 3.00 3.96 20.82
C ARG A 119 2.86 5.45 20.52
N ARG A 120 1.82 6.10 21.05
CA ARG A 120 1.62 7.55 20.95
C ARG A 120 2.78 8.34 21.57
N SER A 121 3.36 7.87 22.68
CA SER A 121 4.50 8.55 23.31
C SER A 121 5.85 8.28 22.62
N SER A 122 5.97 7.23 21.82
CA SER A 122 7.24 6.86 21.16
C SER A 122 7.37 7.34 19.71
N GLY A 123 6.39 8.07 19.16
CA GLY A 123 6.46 8.61 17.78
C GLY A 123 6.63 7.57 16.67
N ARG A 124 6.51 6.27 16.99
CA ARG A 124 6.74 5.16 16.06
C ARG A 124 5.46 4.85 15.28
N THR A 125 5.42 5.26 14.03
CA THR A 125 4.43 4.78 13.07
C THR A 125 4.73 3.35 12.65
N THR A 126 3.68 2.55 12.48
CA THR A 126 3.68 1.27 11.77
C THR A 126 3.74 1.59 10.29
N THR A 127 4.85 2.14 9.83
CA THR A 127 5.16 2.13 8.41
C THR A 127 5.73 0.76 8.11
N CYS A 128 5.13 0.06 7.14
CA CYS A 128 5.88 -0.95 6.42
C CYS A 128 7.07 -0.22 5.81
N ILE A 129 8.25 -0.41 6.39
CA ILE A 129 9.51 -0.09 5.74
C ILE A 129 9.47 -0.85 4.42
N SER A 130 9.12 -0.18 3.33
CA SER A 130 9.37 -0.68 2.00
C SER A 130 10.89 -0.64 1.82
N ARG A 131 11.53 -1.71 2.28
CA ARG A 131 12.91 -2.03 1.96
C ARG A 131 12.89 -2.61 0.55
N SER A 132 12.73 -1.78 -0.47
CA SER A 132 13.32 -2.14 -1.75
C SER A 132 14.84 -2.03 -1.55
N ALA A 133 15.45 -3.16 -1.24
CA ALA A 133 16.89 -3.30 -1.19
C ALA A 133 17.45 -2.94 -2.58
N PHE A 134 17.92 -1.71 -2.77
CA PHE A 134 18.92 -1.47 -3.79
C PHE A 134 20.28 -1.60 -3.11
N LEU A 135 20.90 -2.75 -3.34
CA LEU A 135 22.32 -2.95 -3.10
C LEU A 135 23.09 -1.83 -3.83
N PRO A 136 24.13 -1.24 -3.22
CA PRO A 136 25.05 -0.41 -3.97
C PRO A 136 25.67 -1.23 -5.12
N PRO A 137 26.03 -0.61 -6.26
CA PRO A 137 26.60 -1.30 -7.42
C PRO A 137 27.94 -2.03 -7.16
N SER A 138 28.48 -2.00 -5.94
CA SER A 138 29.70 -2.68 -5.52
C SER A 138 29.51 -4.11 -4.97
N ALA A 139 28.27 -4.60 -4.84
CA ALA A 139 27.98 -5.90 -4.23
C ALA A 139 27.49 -6.99 -5.21
N LEU A 140 27.74 -6.83 -6.52
CA LEU A 140 27.61 -7.93 -7.48
C LEU A 140 28.95 -8.68 -7.54
N PRO A 141 29.03 -9.95 -7.09
CA PRO A 141 30.20 -10.78 -7.35
C PRO A 141 30.35 -10.94 -8.87
N ARG A 142 31.49 -10.48 -9.41
CA ARG A 142 31.91 -10.76 -10.78
C ARG A 142 31.89 -12.27 -10.98
N ALA A 143 30.91 -12.78 -11.71
CA ALA A 143 30.97 -14.09 -12.32
C ALA A 143 32.02 -14.05 -13.43
N THR A 144 33.29 -14.15 -13.05
CA THR A 144 34.34 -14.64 -13.95
C THR A 144 34.17 -16.15 -14.03
N ARG A 145 33.71 -16.66 -15.17
CA ARG A 145 34.23 -17.93 -15.66
C ARG A 145 34.16 -18.02 -17.17
N SER A 146 35.37 -18.09 -17.73
CA SER A 146 35.78 -18.90 -18.87
C SER A 146 35.08 -20.25 -18.94
#